data_AF-A0A1W9XI24-F1
#
_entry.id   AF-A0A1W9XI24-F1
#
_cell.length_a   1.000
_cell.length_b   1.000
_cell.length_c   1.000
_cell.angle_alpha   90.00
_cell.angle_beta   90.00
_cell.angle_gamma   90.00
#
_symmetry.space_group_name_H-M   'P 1'
#
loop_
_entity.id
_entity.type
_entity.pdbx_description
1 polymer ?
#
loop_
_entity_poly.entity_id
_entity_poly.type
_entity_poly.pdbx_seq_one_letter_code
_entity_poly.pdbx_strand_id
1 'polypeptide(L)'
;MFFYVNLIMLSITGVAFLAYLFFVVSDHNISFTGTLLSYILSLLTTFILTKKSVEREYSEVIDSLKEEYKIKIHRLKREHDTTTLEKTIRDGTQALIKNALDYFKLENIKNEMGNSAAIQNLQLDKYGQIIELLAEFSLILPDVRENQEIVQTEIVHQIEIYRIDEKPFAIFLQRIMEKYVMTVKKKMSERNDANMRSTKRCPKCAEKILLKAIICKHCGHDFNAVHKAGESEWLKKGQNLYYSKNYQDALGLFSNVIDLNPKSGHAYYNRGMTYEKIGNIPRSREDLSIAAKLGHKKAREIIGKFPQIKIVKTAS
;
A
#
# COMPACT_ATOMS: atom_id res chain seq x y z
N MET A 1 -16.36 -26.48 25.71
CA MET A 1 -16.86 -27.74 26.32
C MET A 1 -17.82 -28.52 25.40
N PHE A 2 -18.87 -27.90 24.85
CA PHE A 2 -19.84 -28.56 23.94
C PHE A 2 -19.25 -29.20 22.67
N PHE A 3 -18.11 -28.70 22.19
CA PHE A 3 -17.43 -29.21 20.99
C PHE A 3 -16.86 -30.63 21.16
N TYR A 4 -16.19 -30.90 22.29
CA TYR A 4 -15.62 -32.22 22.58
C TYR A 4 -16.70 -33.28 22.77
N VAL A 5 -17.82 -32.90 23.39
CA VAL A 5 -18.98 -33.78 23.59
C VAL A 5 -19.58 -34.20 22.25
N ASN A 6 -19.78 -33.27 21.32
CA ASN A 6 -20.30 -33.62 19.98
C ASN A 6 -19.35 -34.49 19.17
N LEU A 7 -18.03 -34.27 19.29
CA LEU A 7 -17.03 -35.07 18.58
C LEU A 7 -16.98 -36.52 19.10
N ILE A 8 -17.08 -36.68 20.42
CA ILE A 8 -17.16 -37.99 21.08
C ILE A 8 -18.46 -38.70 20.68
N MET A 9 -19.60 -38.02 20.72
CA MET A 9 -20.88 -38.63 20.32
C MET A 9 -20.87 -39.07 18.85
N LEU A 10 -20.30 -38.26 17.94
CA LEU A 10 -20.21 -38.60 16.51
C LEU A 10 -19.30 -39.82 16.25
N SER A 11 -18.20 -39.93 17.00
CA SER A 11 -17.31 -41.09 16.95
C SER A 11 -17.98 -42.37 17.45
N ILE A 12 -18.74 -42.29 18.55
CA ILE A 12 -19.47 -43.43 19.12
C ILE A 12 -20.57 -43.91 18.17
N THR A 13 -21.36 -42.98 17.60
CA THR A 13 -22.40 -43.33 16.62
C THR A 13 -21.82 -43.90 15.33
N GLY A 14 -20.67 -43.40 14.89
CA GLY A 14 -19.96 -43.91 13.71
C GLY A 14 -19.46 -45.34 13.93
N VAL A 15 -18.84 -45.63 15.08
CA VAL A 15 -18.37 -46.98 15.42
C VAL A 15 -19.53 -47.97 15.58
N ALA A 16 -20.64 -47.56 16.19
CA ALA A 16 -21.84 -48.39 16.31
C ALA A 16 -22.46 -48.73 14.94
N PHE A 17 -22.53 -47.76 14.02
CA PHE A 17 -23.03 -47.98 12.65
C PHE A 17 -22.10 -48.86 11.82
N LEU A 18 -20.78 -48.74 12.02
CA LEU A 18 -19.76 -49.59 11.39
C LEU A 18 -19.87 -51.06 11.85
N ALA A 19 -20.10 -51.29 13.15
CA ALA A 19 -20.30 -52.63 13.70
C ALA A 19 -21.59 -53.29 13.17
N TYR A 20 -22.64 -52.49 12.96
CA TYR A 20 -23.91 -52.96 12.42
C TYR A 20 -23.83 -53.38 10.94
N LEU A 21 -23.19 -52.58 10.09
CA LEU A 21 -23.05 -52.88 8.65
C LEU A 21 -22.24 -54.15 8.38
N PHE A 22 -21.21 -54.42 9.19
CA PHE A 22 -20.38 -55.62 9.08
C PHE A 22 -21.19 -56.91 9.33
N PHE A 23 -22.25 -56.84 10.14
CA PHE A 23 -23.07 -57.99 10.50
C PHE A 23 -24.19 -58.30 9.50
N VAL A 24 -24.65 -57.28 8.76
CA VAL A 24 -25.86 -57.38 7.90
C VAL A 24 -25.51 -57.69 6.44
N VAL A 25 -24.32 -57.34 5.95
CA VAL A 25 -23.93 -57.48 4.54
C VAL A 25 -22.95 -58.64 4.36
N SER A 26 -23.39 -59.75 3.73
CA SER A 26 -22.55 -60.94 3.52
C SER A 26 -21.44 -60.77 2.48
N ASP A 27 -21.55 -59.80 1.56
CA ASP A 27 -20.49 -59.53 0.58
C ASP A 27 -19.40 -58.63 1.20
N HIS A 28 -18.22 -59.22 1.36
CA HIS A 28 -17.08 -58.61 2.04
C HIS A 28 -16.61 -57.30 1.37
N ASN A 29 -16.71 -57.20 0.04
CA ASN A 29 -16.24 -56.03 -0.70
C ASN A 29 -17.17 -54.83 -0.54
N ILE A 30 -18.48 -55.07 -0.52
CA ILE A 30 -19.50 -54.02 -0.35
C ILE A 30 -19.46 -53.49 1.10
N SER A 31 -19.31 -54.38 2.08
CA SER A 31 -19.14 -53.98 3.48
C SER A 31 -17.88 -53.13 3.70
N PHE A 32 -16.75 -53.50 3.09
CA PHE A 32 -15.50 -52.75 3.22
C PHE A 32 -15.57 -51.35 2.58
N THR A 33 -16.16 -51.25 1.39
CA THR A 33 -16.28 -49.96 0.70
C THR A 33 -17.27 -49.02 1.38
N GLY A 34 -18.40 -49.55 1.88
CA GLY A 34 -19.40 -48.77 2.63
C GLY A 34 -18.87 -48.24 3.97
N THR A 35 -18.13 -49.06 4.71
CA THR A 35 -17.49 -48.67 5.98
C THR A 35 -16.42 -47.60 5.76
N LEU A 36 -15.57 -47.75 4.74
CA LEU A 36 -14.57 -46.76 4.37
C LEU A 36 -15.20 -45.41 4.00
N LEU A 37 -16.27 -45.42 3.20
CA LEU A 37 -16.97 -44.21 2.78
C LEU A 37 -17.64 -43.49 3.97
N SER A 38 -18.29 -44.25 4.86
CA SER A 38 -18.91 -43.72 6.08
C SER A 38 -17.89 -43.06 7.01
N TYR A 39 -16.72 -43.69 7.17
CA TYR A 39 -15.64 -43.14 7.99
C TYR A 39 -15.07 -41.85 7.40
N ILE A 40 -14.84 -41.82 6.08
CA ILE A 40 -14.38 -40.63 5.36
C ILE A 40 -15.41 -39.49 5.51
N LEU A 41 -16.71 -39.78 5.39
CA LEU A 41 -17.76 -38.77 5.53
C LEU A 41 -17.80 -38.19 6.96
N SER A 42 -17.65 -39.03 7.98
CA SER A 42 -17.56 -38.59 9.38
C SER A 42 -16.34 -37.68 9.64
N LEU A 43 -15.16 -38.06 9.13
CA LEU A 43 -13.96 -37.21 9.22
C LEU A 43 -14.13 -35.86 8.49
N LEU A 44 -14.85 -35.86 7.36
CA LEU A 44 -15.06 -34.64 6.58
C LEU A 44 -16.05 -33.69 7.27
N THR A 45 -17.13 -34.24 7.85
CA THR A 45 -18.10 -33.43 8.62
C THR A 45 -17.47 -32.83 9.87
N THR A 46 -16.69 -33.61 10.62
CA THR A 46 -15.94 -33.10 11.78
C THR A 46 -14.98 -31.99 11.38
N PHE A 47 -14.17 -32.19 10.33
CA PHE A 47 -13.24 -31.16 9.82
C PHE A 47 -13.94 -29.85 9.42
N ILE A 48 -15.11 -29.92 8.79
CA ILE A 48 -15.87 -28.71 8.41
C ILE A 48 -16.38 -27.98 9.65
N LEU A 49 -16.92 -28.71 10.63
CA LEU A 49 -17.44 -28.13 11.86
C LEU A 49 -16.32 -27.52 12.72
N THR A 50 -15.16 -28.19 12.80
CA THR A 50 -13.99 -27.66 13.53
C THR A 50 -13.48 -26.37 12.89
N LYS A 51 -13.30 -26.36 11.57
CA LYS A 51 -12.84 -25.19 10.83
C LYS A 51 -13.78 -24.00 10.99
N LYS A 52 -15.08 -24.21 10.85
CA LYS A 52 -16.09 -23.15 10.97
C LYS A 52 -16.16 -22.56 12.38
N SER A 53 -15.99 -23.40 13.40
CA SER A 53 -15.97 -22.94 14.80
C SER A 53 -14.74 -22.08 15.08
N VAL A 54 -13.56 -22.53 14.64
CA VAL A 54 -12.30 -21.82 14.82
C VAL A 54 -12.32 -20.48 14.06
N GLU A 55 -12.81 -20.46 12.81
CA GLU A 55 -12.92 -19.22 12.02
C GLU A 55 -13.81 -18.18 12.71
N ARG A 56 -14.91 -18.59 13.36
CA ARG A 56 -15.77 -17.67 14.13
C ARG A 56 -15.04 -17.06 15.31
N GLU A 57 -14.38 -17.88 16.11
CA GLU A 57 -13.65 -17.41 17.29
C GLU A 57 -12.53 -16.43 16.92
N TYR A 58 -11.77 -16.72 15.85
CA TYR A 58 -10.79 -15.77 15.33
C TYR A 58 -11.43 -14.47 14.81
N SER A 59 -12.57 -14.55 14.13
CA SER A 59 -13.25 -13.36 13.61
C SER A 59 -13.75 -12.45 14.72
N GLU A 60 -14.33 -13.02 15.78
CA GLU A 60 -14.84 -12.27 16.94
C GLU A 60 -13.70 -11.55 17.66
N VAL A 61 -12.55 -12.20 17.85
CA VAL A 61 -11.35 -11.59 18.45
C VAL A 61 -10.77 -10.48 17.57
N ILE A 62 -10.74 -10.68 16.26
CA ILE A 62 -10.24 -9.65 15.32
C ILE A 62 -11.15 -8.42 15.34
N ASP A 63 -12.47 -8.63 15.33
CA ASP A 63 -13.42 -7.54 15.30
C ASP A 63 -13.49 -6.81 16.65
N SER A 64 -13.33 -7.52 17.77
CA SER A 64 -13.20 -6.88 19.08
C SER A 64 -11.94 -6.02 19.17
N LEU A 65 -10.80 -6.52 18.68
CA LEU A 65 -9.55 -5.75 18.61
C LEU A 65 -9.69 -4.52 17.72
N LYS A 66 -10.32 -4.65 16.54
CA LYS A 66 -10.55 -3.50 15.64
C LYS A 66 -11.36 -2.40 16.32
N GLU A 67 -12.45 -2.76 16.99
CA GLU A 67 -13.27 -1.76 17.68
C GLU A 67 -12.53 -1.13 18.86
N GLU A 68 -11.72 -1.89 19.60
CA GLU A 68 -10.87 -1.35 20.66
C GLU A 68 -9.86 -0.32 20.12
N TYR A 69 -9.13 -0.66 19.04
CA TYR A 69 -8.19 0.26 18.40
C TYR A 69 -8.89 1.48 17.80
N LYS A 70 -10.09 1.32 17.23
CA LYS A 70 -10.89 2.42 16.68
C LYS A 70 -11.33 3.39 17.78
N ILE A 71 -11.78 2.89 18.92
CA ILE A 71 -12.10 3.71 20.10
C ILE A 71 -10.85 4.42 20.62
N LYS A 72 -9.71 3.73 20.69
CA LYS A 72 -8.43 4.31 21.14
C LYS A 72 -7.95 5.44 20.22
N ILE A 73 -8.02 5.24 18.90
CA ILE A 73 -7.70 6.28 17.90
C ILE A 73 -8.67 7.46 18.04
N HIS A 74 -9.97 7.19 18.21
CA HIS A 74 -10.96 8.25 18.36
C HIS A 74 -10.76 9.05 19.66
N ARG A 75 -10.39 8.39 20.76
CA ARG A 75 -10.04 9.06 22.03
C ARG A 75 -8.78 9.90 21.89
N LEU A 76 -7.73 9.37 21.26
CA LEU A 76 -6.50 10.13 20.99
C LEU A 76 -6.76 11.37 20.12
N LYS A 77 -7.60 11.25 19.09
CA LYS A 77 -8.05 12.38 18.25
C LYS A 77 -8.91 13.41 19.00
N ARG A 78 -9.57 13.02 20.09
CA ARG A 78 -10.41 13.91 20.90
C ARG A 78 -9.61 14.56 22.03
N GLU A 79 -8.64 13.84 22.61
CA GLU A 79 -7.71 14.37 23.62
C GLU A 79 -6.70 15.35 23.03
N HIS A 80 -6.26 15.13 21.78
CA HIS A 80 -5.53 16.13 21.02
C HIS A 80 -6.56 16.86 20.17
N ASP A 81 -7.12 17.96 20.68
CA ASP A 81 -8.17 18.76 20.03
C ASP A 81 -7.70 19.28 18.66
N THR A 82 -7.80 18.42 17.64
CA THR A 82 -7.35 18.71 16.28
C THR A 82 -8.19 19.83 15.69
N THR A 83 -9.45 19.98 16.11
CA THR A 83 -10.31 21.06 15.60
C THR A 83 -9.83 22.44 16.05
N THR A 84 -9.36 22.57 17.30
CA THR A 84 -8.78 23.82 17.80
C THR A 84 -7.39 24.06 17.22
N LEU A 85 -6.56 23.01 17.08
CA LEU A 85 -5.24 23.13 16.47
C LEU A 85 -5.31 23.43 14.97
N GLU A 86 -6.13 22.71 14.21
CA GLU A 86 -6.38 22.91 12.77
C GLU A 86 -6.93 24.32 12.53
N LYS A 87 -7.90 24.77 13.35
CA LYS A 87 -8.40 26.14 13.28
C LYS A 87 -7.31 27.17 13.59
N THR A 88 -6.51 26.96 14.63
CA THR A 88 -5.41 27.88 14.98
C THR A 88 -4.38 27.95 13.88
N ILE A 89 -4.05 26.82 13.27
CA ILE A 89 -3.09 26.79 12.16
C ILE A 89 -3.70 27.45 10.92
N ARG A 90 -4.98 27.23 10.64
CA ARG A 90 -5.70 27.89 9.53
C ARG A 90 -5.69 29.40 9.69
N ASP A 91 -6.08 29.89 10.86
CA ASP A 91 -6.14 31.32 11.18
C ASP A 91 -4.73 31.94 11.14
N GLY A 92 -3.71 31.21 11.63
CA GLY A 92 -2.30 31.62 11.54
C GLY A 92 -1.77 31.68 10.11
N THR A 93 -2.16 30.73 9.26
CA THR A 93 -1.78 30.70 7.83
C THR A 93 -2.39 31.89 7.09
N GLN A 94 -3.66 32.18 7.34
CA GLN A 94 -4.34 33.35 6.75
C GLN A 94 -3.68 34.67 7.17
N ALA A 95 -3.33 34.81 8.46
CA ALA A 95 -2.62 36.00 8.97
C ALA A 95 -1.22 36.17 8.35
N LEU A 96 -0.46 35.09 8.19
CA LEU A 96 0.86 35.11 7.54
C LEU A 96 0.77 35.55 6.08
N ILE A 97 -0.21 35.03 5.33
CA ILE A 97 -0.45 35.43 3.93
C ILE A 97 -0.76 36.92 3.85
N LYS A 98 -1.68 37.39 4.69
CA LYS A 98 -2.05 38.81 4.74
C LYS A 98 -0.85 39.70 5.03
N ASN A 99 -0.05 39.36 6.04
CA ASN A 99 1.15 40.12 6.39
C ASN A 99 2.19 40.13 5.26
N ALA A 100 2.35 39.01 4.54
CA ALA A 100 3.25 38.93 3.38
C ALA A 100 2.77 39.82 2.22
N LEU A 101 1.46 39.83 1.95
CA LEU A 101 0.86 40.69 0.92
C LEU A 101 0.93 42.17 1.30
N ASP A 102 0.68 42.52 2.57
CA ASP A 102 0.79 43.89 3.08
C ASP A 102 2.25 44.39 3.03
N TYR A 103 3.22 43.54 3.38
CA TYR A 103 4.64 43.85 3.21
C TYR A 103 4.97 44.12 1.74
N PHE A 104 4.45 43.30 0.82
CA PHE A 104 4.63 43.52 -0.61
C PHE A 104 4.03 44.82 -1.11
N LYS A 105 2.83 45.16 -0.63
CA LYS A 105 2.20 46.43 -0.92
C LYS A 105 3.11 47.59 -0.47
N LEU A 106 3.65 47.52 0.75
CA LEU A 106 4.53 48.56 1.29
C LEU A 106 5.86 48.68 0.52
N GLU A 107 6.46 47.57 0.08
CA GLU A 107 7.72 47.59 -0.70
C GLU A 107 7.48 48.10 -2.13
N ASN A 108 6.32 47.79 -2.74
CA ASN A 108 5.92 48.26 -4.08
C ASN A 108 5.33 49.69 -4.10
N ILE A 109 4.86 50.22 -2.98
CA ILE A 109 4.49 51.63 -2.87
C ILE A 109 5.74 52.50 -2.75
N LYS A 110 6.85 51.96 -2.23
CA LYS A 110 8.13 52.70 -2.10
C LYS A 110 8.94 52.77 -3.39
N ASN A 111 8.80 51.77 -4.27
CA ASN A 111 9.41 51.76 -5.58
C ASN A 111 8.29 51.69 -6.60
N GLU A 112 8.04 52.81 -7.29
CA GLU A 112 7.13 52.87 -8.43
C GLU A 112 7.21 51.56 -9.22
N MET A 113 6.08 50.88 -9.43
CA MET A 113 5.95 49.78 -10.38
C MET A 113 6.25 50.35 -11.78
N GLY A 114 7.53 50.62 -12.04
CA GLY A 114 7.99 51.23 -13.26
C GLY A 114 7.61 50.33 -14.43
N ASN A 115 7.25 50.93 -15.55
CA ASN A 115 6.89 50.22 -16.78
C ASN A 115 8.04 49.39 -17.38
N SER A 116 9.23 49.42 -16.77
CA SER A 116 10.38 48.64 -17.20
C SER A 116 10.20 47.16 -16.85
N ALA A 117 10.14 46.32 -17.87
CA ALA A 117 10.08 44.87 -17.75
C ALA A 117 11.22 44.29 -16.87
N ALA A 118 12.38 44.96 -16.80
CA ALA A 118 13.49 44.55 -15.96
C ALA A 118 13.20 44.71 -14.46
N ILE A 119 12.53 45.80 -14.07
CA ILE A 119 12.12 46.05 -12.68
C ILE A 119 11.03 45.04 -12.30
N GLN A 120 10.06 44.81 -13.20
CA GLN A 120 9.01 43.82 -12.99
C GLN A 120 9.58 42.39 -12.83
N ASN A 121 10.60 42.02 -13.61
CA ASN A 121 11.26 40.72 -13.53
C ASN A 121 12.11 40.56 -12.26
N LEU A 122 12.86 41.58 -11.86
CA LEU A 122 13.65 41.57 -10.63
C LEU A 122 12.77 41.49 -9.39
N GLN A 123 11.63 42.19 -9.45
CA GLN A 123 10.58 42.07 -8.46
C GLN A 123 10.04 40.63 -8.45
N LEU A 124 9.57 40.08 -9.57
CA LEU A 124 9.08 38.69 -9.73
C LEU A 124 9.99 37.60 -9.13
N ASP A 125 11.30 37.84 -9.06
CA ASP A 125 12.27 36.92 -8.44
C ASP A 125 12.24 36.97 -6.90
N LYS A 126 12.13 38.16 -6.29
CA LYS A 126 11.83 38.30 -4.84
C LYS A 126 10.49 37.64 -4.48
N TYR A 127 9.48 37.71 -5.35
CA TYR A 127 8.21 36.98 -5.16
C TYR A 127 8.35 35.47 -5.28
N GLY A 128 9.37 34.98 -6.00
CA GLY A 128 9.64 33.55 -6.12
C GLY A 128 9.83 32.88 -4.76
N GLN A 129 10.59 33.52 -3.85
CA GLN A 129 10.85 32.99 -2.50
C GLN A 129 9.59 32.93 -1.65
N ILE A 130 8.73 33.95 -1.74
CA ILE A 130 7.47 33.96 -0.97
C ILE A 130 6.47 32.96 -1.54
N ILE A 131 6.41 32.79 -2.87
CA ILE A 131 5.62 31.72 -3.50
C ILE A 131 6.12 30.34 -3.04
N GLU A 132 7.43 30.13 -2.95
CA GLU A 132 8.01 28.89 -2.46
C GLU A 132 7.67 28.62 -1.00
N LEU A 133 7.74 29.65 -0.15
CA LEU A 133 7.39 29.59 1.26
C LEU A 133 5.89 29.29 1.46
N LEU A 134 5.00 29.98 0.74
CA LEU A 134 3.56 29.72 0.77
C LEU A 134 3.23 28.30 0.26
N ALA A 135 3.92 27.85 -0.78
CA ALA A 135 3.78 26.48 -1.27
C ALA A 135 4.27 25.45 -0.25
N GLU A 136 5.33 25.76 0.52
CA GLU A 136 5.80 24.91 1.62
C GLU A 136 4.79 24.83 2.75
N PHE A 137 4.25 25.97 3.22
CA PHE A 137 3.20 25.99 4.24
C PHE A 137 1.98 25.16 3.83
N SER A 138 1.57 25.23 2.57
CA SER A 138 0.44 24.44 2.04
C SER A 138 0.66 22.92 2.13
N LEU A 139 1.91 22.48 2.19
CA LEU A 139 2.31 21.07 2.28
C LEU A 139 2.53 20.59 3.73
N ILE A 140 2.57 21.48 4.72
CA ILE A 140 2.86 21.14 6.12
C ILE A 140 1.68 20.42 6.79
N LEU A 141 0.44 20.76 6.43
CA LEU A 141 -0.75 20.29 7.14
C LEU A 141 -1.36 19.01 6.53
N PRO A 142 -2.17 18.28 7.32
CA PRO A 142 -2.68 16.95 6.93
C PRO A 142 -3.52 16.97 5.65
N ASP A 143 -4.34 17.99 5.46
CA ASP A 143 -5.13 18.18 4.23
C ASP A 143 -4.51 19.29 3.36
N VAL A 144 -3.78 18.86 2.34
CA VAL A 144 -3.13 19.76 1.39
C VAL A 144 -4.15 20.48 0.50
N ARG A 145 -5.32 19.87 0.24
CA ARG A 145 -6.34 20.48 -0.62
C ARG A 145 -7.03 21.63 0.10
N GLU A 146 -7.37 21.43 1.37
CA GLU A 146 -7.99 22.46 2.20
C GLU A 146 -7.07 23.70 2.31
N ASN A 147 -5.77 23.51 2.55
CA ASN A 147 -4.83 24.65 2.61
C ASN A 147 -4.72 25.38 1.27
N GLN A 148 -4.70 24.62 0.18
CA GLN A 148 -4.64 25.21 -1.15
C GLN A 148 -5.86 26.09 -1.39
N GLU A 149 -7.05 25.65 -0.96
CA GLU A 149 -8.30 26.40 -1.07
C GLU A 149 -8.29 27.66 -0.20
N ILE A 150 -7.75 27.60 1.02
CA ILE A 150 -7.60 28.76 1.92
C ILE A 150 -6.70 29.83 1.27
N VAL A 151 -5.52 29.44 0.79
CA VAL A 151 -4.59 30.36 0.12
C VAL A 151 -5.21 30.94 -1.15
N GLN A 152 -5.91 30.11 -1.91
CA GLN A 152 -6.60 30.56 -3.12
C GLN A 152 -7.68 31.59 -2.83
N THR A 153 -8.53 31.30 -1.85
CA THR A 153 -9.65 32.16 -1.45
C THR A 153 -9.15 33.52 -0.96
N GLU A 154 -8.11 33.54 -0.12
CA GLU A 154 -7.57 34.80 0.42
C GLU A 154 -6.97 35.68 -0.69
N ILE A 155 -6.13 35.13 -1.57
CA ILE A 155 -5.51 35.94 -2.63
C ILE A 155 -6.57 36.40 -3.66
N VAL A 156 -7.57 35.57 -3.99
CA VAL A 156 -8.68 35.99 -4.86
C VAL A 156 -9.45 37.15 -4.24
N HIS A 157 -9.74 37.07 -2.94
CA HIS A 157 -10.37 38.15 -2.21
C HIS A 157 -9.55 39.45 -2.28
N GLN A 158 -8.23 39.36 -2.08
CA GLN A 158 -7.34 40.52 -2.22
C GLN A 158 -7.32 41.07 -3.65
N ILE A 159 -7.29 40.22 -4.68
CA ILE A 159 -7.38 40.64 -6.08
C ILE A 159 -8.66 41.45 -6.32
N GLU A 160 -9.80 40.99 -5.79
CA GLU A 160 -11.09 41.70 -5.93
C GLU A 160 -11.05 43.08 -5.27
N ILE A 161 -10.48 43.19 -4.06
CA ILE A 161 -10.29 44.46 -3.35
C ILE A 161 -9.45 45.42 -4.21
N TYR A 162 -8.29 44.96 -4.68
CA TYR A 162 -7.33 45.82 -5.40
C TYR A 162 -7.72 46.11 -6.84
N ARG A 163 -8.68 45.38 -7.41
CA ARG A 163 -9.13 45.58 -8.80
C ARG A 163 -9.76 46.96 -9.02
N ILE A 164 -10.32 47.55 -7.96
CA ILE A 164 -11.06 48.80 -8.01
C ILE A 164 -10.10 50.00 -8.00
N ASP A 165 -9.18 50.03 -7.04
CA ASP A 165 -8.32 51.20 -6.80
C ASP A 165 -6.89 51.06 -7.37
N GLU A 166 -6.40 49.83 -7.56
CA GLU A 166 -5.00 49.53 -7.86
C GLU A 166 -4.87 48.43 -8.93
N LYS A 167 -5.52 48.63 -10.09
CA LYS A 167 -5.58 47.66 -11.20
C LYS A 167 -4.23 47.02 -11.60
N PRO A 168 -3.09 47.74 -11.67
CA PRO A 168 -1.80 47.12 -11.97
C PRO A 168 -1.35 46.12 -10.90
N PHE A 169 -1.63 46.40 -9.62
CA PHE A 169 -1.31 45.50 -8.51
C PHE A 169 -2.22 44.26 -8.53
N ALA A 170 -3.50 44.41 -8.87
CA ALA A 170 -4.40 43.28 -9.04
C ALA A 170 -3.95 42.32 -10.17
N ILE A 171 -3.53 42.86 -11.33
CA ILE A 171 -2.98 42.06 -12.44
C ILE A 171 -1.70 41.34 -12.01
N PHE A 172 -0.88 42.02 -11.21
CA PHE A 172 0.34 41.47 -10.66
C PHE A 172 0.08 40.30 -9.68
N LEU A 173 -0.88 40.45 -8.77
CA LEU A 173 -1.35 39.38 -7.87
C LEU A 173 -1.88 38.16 -8.64
N GLN A 174 -2.56 38.39 -9.78
CA GLN A 174 -3.05 37.32 -10.63
C GLN A 174 -1.90 36.46 -11.20
N ARG A 175 -0.80 37.09 -11.63
CA ARG A 175 0.41 36.37 -12.09
C ARG A 175 1.10 35.59 -10.97
N ILE A 176 1.13 36.13 -9.76
CA ILE A 176 1.64 35.43 -8.58
C ILE A 176 0.81 34.18 -8.32
N MET A 177 -0.51 34.30 -8.36
CA MET A 177 -1.42 33.18 -8.14
C MET A 177 -1.20 32.05 -9.15
N GLU A 178 -1.06 32.37 -10.43
CA GLU A 178 -0.76 31.37 -11.47
C GLU A 178 0.55 30.62 -11.18
N LYS A 179 1.61 31.36 -10.81
CA LYS A 179 2.91 30.77 -10.48
C LYS A 179 2.84 29.93 -9.20
N TYR A 180 2.09 30.37 -8.19
CA TYR A 180 1.83 29.60 -6.96
C TYR A 180 1.14 28.27 -7.24
N VAL A 181 0.04 28.27 -7.99
CA VAL A 181 -0.70 27.05 -8.34
C VAL A 181 0.20 26.06 -9.08
N MET A 182 1.02 26.54 -10.00
CA MET A 182 1.99 25.70 -10.72
C MET A 182 3.06 25.11 -9.80
N THR A 183 3.61 25.93 -8.89
CA THR A 183 4.62 25.48 -7.92
C THR A 183 4.06 24.44 -6.95
N VAL A 184 2.84 24.65 -6.42
CA VAL A 184 2.17 23.68 -5.53
C VAL A 184 1.89 22.38 -6.27
N LYS A 185 1.34 22.43 -7.51
CA LYS A 185 1.12 21.24 -8.33
C LYS A 185 2.43 20.48 -8.60
N LYS A 186 3.52 21.20 -8.89
CA LYS A 186 4.85 20.61 -9.08
C LYS A 186 5.36 19.94 -7.81
N LYS A 187 5.36 20.64 -6.66
CA LYS A 187 5.79 20.07 -5.38
C LYS A 187 4.91 18.89 -4.93
N MET A 188 3.61 18.94 -5.22
CA MET A 188 2.68 17.81 -5.04
C MET A 188 3.05 16.61 -5.91
N SER A 189 3.35 16.84 -7.20
CA SER A 189 3.86 15.78 -8.10
C SER A 189 5.16 15.20 -7.57
N GLU A 190 6.11 16.04 -7.13
CA GLU A 190 7.39 15.60 -6.57
C GLU A 190 7.24 14.83 -5.26
N ARG A 191 6.29 15.21 -4.39
CA ARG A 191 5.94 14.49 -3.16
C ARG A 191 5.24 13.18 -3.46
N ASN A 192 4.34 13.14 -4.43
CA ASN A 192 3.73 11.91 -4.91
C ASN A 192 4.76 11.00 -5.57
N ASP A 193 5.68 11.54 -6.35
CA ASP A 193 6.82 10.80 -6.91
C ASP A 193 7.77 10.32 -5.81
N ALA A 194 7.96 11.08 -4.73
CA ALA A 194 8.74 10.67 -3.56
C ALA A 194 8.03 9.59 -2.73
N ASN A 195 6.71 9.65 -2.60
CA ASN A 195 5.90 8.58 -2.02
C ASN A 195 5.81 7.36 -2.94
N MET A 196 5.94 7.56 -4.26
CA MET A 196 6.04 6.54 -5.30
C MET A 196 7.48 6.09 -5.57
N ARG A 197 8.49 6.68 -4.89
CA ARG A 197 9.82 6.08 -4.72
C ARG A 197 9.64 4.91 -3.78
N SER A 198 9.09 3.83 -4.34
CA SER A 198 9.15 2.51 -3.75
C SER A 198 10.61 2.25 -3.40
N THR A 199 10.86 1.93 -2.14
CA THR A 199 12.20 1.61 -1.66
C THR A 199 12.31 0.11 -1.57
N LYS A 200 13.38 -0.47 -2.13
CA LYS A 200 13.73 -1.87 -1.92
C LYS A 200 14.87 -1.97 -0.90
N ARG A 201 15.02 -3.13 -0.26
CA ARG A 201 16.21 -3.43 0.53
C ARG A 201 17.26 -4.07 -0.36
N CYS A 202 18.50 -3.63 -0.21
CA CYS A 202 19.62 -4.28 -0.88
C CYS A 202 19.73 -5.74 -0.39
N PRO A 203 19.76 -6.74 -1.28
CA PRO A 203 19.85 -8.14 -0.85
C PRO A 203 21.20 -8.46 -0.19
N LYS A 204 22.26 -7.71 -0.51
CA LYS A 204 23.61 -7.95 0.01
C LYS A 204 23.86 -7.33 1.38
N CYS A 205 23.32 -6.13 1.66
CA CYS A 205 23.61 -5.40 2.90
C CYS A 205 22.37 -4.90 3.64
N ALA A 206 21.17 -5.31 3.21
CA ALA A 206 19.88 -4.92 3.77
C ALA A 206 19.54 -3.40 3.76
N GLU A 207 20.43 -2.57 3.23
CA GLU A 207 20.28 -1.12 3.18
C GLU A 207 19.05 -0.69 2.38
N LYS A 208 18.34 0.34 2.85
CA LYS A 208 17.14 0.83 2.18
C LYS A 208 17.54 1.72 1.00
N ILE A 209 17.22 1.29 -0.21
CA ILE A 209 17.63 1.95 -1.45
C ILE A 209 16.41 2.25 -2.32
N LEU A 210 16.55 3.22 -3.23
CA LEU A 210 15.51 3.53 -4.23
C LEU A 210 15.27 2.32 -5.15
N LEU A 211 14.02 2.03 -5.55
CA LEU A 211 13.71 0.89 -6.43
C LEU A 211 14.55 0.91 -7.72
N LYS A 212 14.71 2.11 -8.28
CA LYS A 212 15.46 2.41 -9.52
C LYS A 212 16.98 2.39 -9.36
N ALA A 213 17.51 2.14 -8.17
CA ALA A 213 18.95 2.12 -7.95
C ALA A 213 19.58 0.95 -8.70
N ILE A 214 20.48 1.27 -9.62
CA ILE A 214 21.25 0.31 -10.42
C ILE A 214 22.45 -0.24 -9.64
N ILE A 215 22.99 0.52 -8.70
CA ILE A 215 24.06 0.08 -7.80
C ILE A 215 23.68 0.46 -6.37
N CYS A 216 23.89 -0.45 -5.41
CA CYS A 216 23.76 -0.14 -3.99
C CYS A 216 24.93 0.76 -3.56
N LYS A 217 24.62 2.00 -3.15
CA LYS A 217 25.63 2.97 -2.70
C LYS A 217 26.41 2.51 -1.47
N HIS A 218 25.84 1.64 -0.64
CA HIS A 218 26.46 1.18 0.59
C HIS A 218 27.45 0.03 0.36
N CYS A 219 27.09 -0.99 -0.43
CA CYS A 219 27.89 -2.21 -0.59
C CYS A 219 28.41 -2.47 -2.02
N GLY A 220 28.16 -1.54 -2.95
CA GLY A 220 28.56 -1.65 -4.35
C GLY A 220 27.85 -2.74 -5.14
N HIS A 221 26.75 -3.32 -4.63
CA HIS A 221 26.02 -4.37 -5.34
C HIS A 221 25.38 -3.85 -6.63
N ASP A 222 25.79 -4.40 -7.76
CA ASP A 222 25.29 -4.05 -9.10
C ASP A 222 24.03 -4.86 -9.45
N PHE A 223 22.91 -4.15 -9.58
CA PHE A 223 21.62 -4.69 -10.00
C PHE A 223 21.54 -4.89 -11.53
N ASN A 224 22.41 -4.26 -12.32
CA ASN A 224 22.50 -4.43 -13.78
C ASN A 224 23.31 -5.67 -14.20
N ALA A 225 24.06 -6.31 -13.30
CA ALA A 225 24.71 -7.59 -13.58
C ALA A 225 23.70 -8.65 -14.07
N VAL A 226 22.44 -8.49 -13.63
CA VAL A 226 21.32 -9.35 -14.01
C VAL A 226 20.84 -9.12 -15.45
N HIS A 227 21.18 -7.97 -16.05
CA HIS A 227 20.84 -7.62 -17.43
C HIS A 227 21.85 -8.19 -18.47
N LYS A 228 23.08 -8.49 -18.04
CA LYS A 228 24.16 -9.05 -18.90
C LYS A 228 24.09 -10.56 -19.05
N ALA A 229 23.69 -11.26 -18.00
CA ALA A 229 23.38 -12.69 -18.04
C ALA A 229 21.88 -12.85 -18.30
N GLY A 230 21.47 -13.71 -19.23
CA GLY A 230 20.07 -13.77 -19.67
C GLY A 230 19.10 -14.10 -18.53
N GLU A 231 17.83 -13.67 -18.62
CA GLU A 231 16.77 -13.98 -17.63
C GLU A 231 16.77 -15.47 -17.23
N SER A 232 16.96 -16.35 -18.21
CA SER A 232 17.03 -17.80 -18.03
C SER A 232 18.21 -18.26 -17.19
N GLU A 233 19.34 -17.57 -17.23
CA GLU A 233 20.56 -17.88 -16.47
C GLU A 233 20.37 -17.56 -14.98
N TRP A 234 19.76 -16.41 -14.68
CA TRP A 234 19.45 -16.01 -13.30
C TRP A 234 18.34 -16.84 -12.68
N LEU A 235 17.33 -17.23 -13.48
CA LEU A 235 16.33 -18.21 -13.04
C LEU A 235 16.98 -19.55 -12.68
N LYS A 236 17.89 -20.06 -13.51
CA LYS A 236 18.65 -21.28 -13.23
C LYS A 236 19.51 -21.14 -11.97
N LYS A 237 20.21 -20.02 -11.81
CA LYS A 237 21.04 -19.74 -10.64
C LYS A 237 20.20 -19.68 -9.35
N GLY A 238 19.06 -19.00 -9.38
CA GLY A 238 18.10 -18.95 -8.27
C GLY A 238 17.53 -20.33 -7.94
N GLN A 239 17.23 -21.14 -8.96
CA GLN A 239 16.77 -22.52 -8.77
C GLN A 239 17.83 -23.40 -8.12
N ASN A 240 19.10 -23.27 -8.54
CA ASN A 240 20.20 -24.00 -7.91
C ASN A 240 20.32 -23.63 -6.43
N LEU A 241 20.23 -22.35 -6.08
CA LEU A 241 20.24 -21.91 -4.67
C LEU A 241 19.04 -22.43 -3.88
N TYR A 242 17.86 -22.45 -4.50
CA TYR A 242 16.65 -23.05 -3.92
C TYR A 242 16.85 -24.54 -3.63
N TYR A 243 17.43 -25.31 -4.55
CA TYR A 243 17.73 -26.73 -4.33
C TYR A 243 18.83 -26.94 -3.28
N SER A 244 19.80 -26.04 -3.19
CA SER A 244 20.80 -25.99 -2.12
C SER A 244 20.26 -25.50 -0.78
N LYS A 245 18.95 -25.25 -0.65
CA LYS A 245 18.26 -24.73 0.55
C LYS A 245 18.70 -23.32 0.98
N ASN A 246 19.43 -22.60 0.14
CA ASN A 246 19.79 -21.20 0.34
C ASN A 246 18.62 -20.29 -0.08
N TYR A 247 17.53 -20.37 0.68
CA TYR A 247 16.26 -19.75 0.32
C TYR A 247 16.30 -18.22 0.30
N GLN A 248 17.10 -17.60 1.17
CA GLN A 248 17.25 -16.13 1.21
C GLN A 248 17.94 -15.60 -0.05
N ASP A 249 19.03 -16.24 -0.48
CA ASP A 249 19.73 -15.86 -1.70
C ASP A 249 18.88 -16.17 -2.95
N ALA A 250 18.15 -17.29 -2.94
CA ALA A 250 17.20 -17.63 -4.01
C ALA A 250 16.10 -16.57 -4.14
N LEU A 251 15.51 -16.10 -3.02
CA LEU A 251 14.54 -15.01 -3.01
C LEU A 251 15.12 -13.72 -3.60
N GLY A 252 16.37 -13.39 -3.26
CA GLY A 252 17.08 -12.24 -3.80
C GLY A 252 17.21 -12.33 -5.32
N LEU A 253 17.63 -13.49 -5.84
CA LEU A 253 17.77 -13.69 -7.29
C LEU A 253 16.44 -13.64 -8.03
N PHE A 254 15.39 -14.27 -7.52
CA PHE A 254 14.07 -14.20 -8.17
C PHE A 254 13.47 -12.80 -8.10
N SER A 255 13.70 -12.06 -7.02
CA SER A 255 13.27 -10.66 -6.93
C SER A 255 13.99 -9.77 -7.94
N ASN A 256 15.29 -9.98 -8.15
CA ASN A 256 16.03 -9.26 -9.17
C ASN A 256 15.51 -9.56 -10.59
N VAL A 257 15.13 -10.81 -10.88
CA VAL A 257 14.52 -11.16 -12.18
C VAL A 257 13.16 -10.48 -12.35
N ILE A 258 12.36 -10.40 -11.30
CA ILE A 258 11.04 -9.73 -11.30
C ILE A 258 11.18 -8.22 -11.50
N ASP A 259 12.17 -7.60 -10.84
CA ASP A 259 12.45 -6.17 -10.98
C ASP A 259 12.79 -5.79 -12.44
N LEU A 260 13.40 -6.70 -13.20
CA LEU A 260 13.83 -6.48 -14.58
C LEU A 260 12.79 -6.91 -15.61
N ASN A 261 12.12 -8.04 -15.37
CA ASN A 261 11.00 -8.50 -16.16
C ASN A 261 9.78 -8.71 -15.26
N PRO A 262 8.96 -7.66 -15.06
CA PRO A 262 7.73 -7.76 -14.29
C PRO A 262 6.68 -8.70 -14.89
N LYS A 263 6.90 -9.23 -16.10
CA LYS A 263 6.03 -10.21 -16.77
C LYS A 263 6.59 -11.64 -16.70
N SER A 264 7.68 -11.87 -15.96
CA SER A 264 8.28 -13.21 -15.82
C SER A 264 7.47 -14.12 -14.90
N GLY A 265 6.53 -14.88 -15.47
CA GLY A 265 5.73 -15.86 -14.73
C GLY A 265 6.58 -16.93 -14.02
N HIS A 266 7.75 -17.27 -14.56
CA HIS A 266 8.68 -18.21 -13.93
C HIS A 266 9.35 -17.63 -12.68
N ALA A 267 9.73 -16.35 -12.70
CA ALA A 267 10.35 -15.71 -11.55
C ALA A 267 9.36 -15.59 -10.38
N TYR A 268 8.12 -15.16 -10.65
CA TYR A 268 7.06 -15.14 -9.64
C TYR A 268 6.75 -16.55 -9.10
N TYR A 269 6.69 -17.57 -9.97
CA TYR A 269 6.47 -18.94 -9.52
C TYR A 269 7.60 -19.42 -8.60
N ASN A 270 8.84 -19.27 -9.03
CA ASN A 270 9.99 -19.72 -8.24
C ASN A 270 10.11 -18.95 -6.91
N ARG A 271 9.84 -17.64 -6.90
CA ARG A 271 9.81 -16.83 -5.66
C ARG A 271 8.67 -17.28 -4.73
N GLY A 272 7.49 -17.54 -5.28
CA GLY A 272 6.34 -18.07 -4.55
C GLY A 272 6.61 -19.43 -3.91
N MET A 273 7.23 -20.37 -4.64
CA MET A 273 7.67 -21.66 -4.10
C MET A 273 8.73 -21.48 -3.01
N THR A 274 9.63 -20.50 -3.16
CA THR A 274 10.65 -20.21 -2.16
C THR A 274 10.04 -19.64 -0.88
N TYR A 275 9.05 -18.75 -1.00
CA TYR A 275 8.29 -18.25 0.15
C TYR A 275 7.54 -19.35 0.90
N GLU A 276 7.01 -20.34 0.18
CA GLU A 276 6.38 -21.52 0.79
C GLU A 276 7.40 -22.31 1.62
N LYS A 277 8.62 -22.53 1.11
CA LYS A 277 9.68 -23.25 1.82
C LYS A 277 10.15 -22.56 3.10
N ILE A 278 10.06 -21.23 3.17
CA ILE A 278 10.37 -20.47 4.40
C ILE A 278 9.15 -20.16 5.26
N GLY A 279 7.99 -20.76 4.97
CA GLY A 279 6.77 -20.63 5.76
C GLY A 279 5.97 -19.35 5.54
N ASN A 280 6.34 -18.50 4.57
CA ASN A 280 5.60 -17.27 4.26
C ASN A 280 4.48 -17.54 3.24
N ILE A 281 3.43 -18.20 3.71
CA ILE A 281 2.27 -18.57 2.90
C ILE A 281 1.54 -17.36 2.26
N PRO A 282 1.37 -16.21 2.94
CA PRO A 282 0.74 -15.04 2.33
C PRO A 282 1.45 -14.54 1.08
N ARG A 283 2.78 -14.34 1.15
CA ARG A 283 3.57 -13.89 -0.01
C ARG A 283 3.68 -14.95 -1.09
N SER A 284 3.78 -16.22 -0.69
CA SER A 284 3.76 -17.34 -1.64
C SER A 284 2.49 -17.32 -2.49
N ARG A 285 1.32 -17.16 -1.87
CA ARG A 285 0.03 -17.12 -2.58
C ARG A 285 -0.08 -15.92 -3.52
N GLU A 286 0.40 -14.76 -3.10
CA GLU A 286 0.43 -13.55 -3.93
C GLU A 286 1.27 -13.76 -5.19
N ASP A 287 2.51 -14.23 -5.03
CA ASP A 287 3.42 -14.49 -6.15
C ASP A 287 2.92 -15.61 -7.08
N LEU A 288 2.36 -16.69 -6.52
CA LEU A 288 1.78 -17.78 -7.30
C LEU A 288 0.54 -17.33 -8.09
N SER A 289 -0.26 -16.41 -7.52
CA SER A 289 -1.42 -15.79 -8.20
C SER A 289 -0.97 -14.94 -9.39
N ILE A 290 0.08 -14.13 -9.21
CA ILE A 290 0.66 -13.33 -10.30
C ILE A 290 1.24 -14.26 -11.39
N ALA A 291 2.00 -15.29 -11.00
CA ALA A 291 2.54 -16.28 -11.94
C ALA A 291 1.44 -16.98 -12.76
N ALA A 292 0.31 -17.34 -12.14
CA ALA A 292 -0.83 -17.96 -12.81
C ALA A 292 -1.49 -17.02 -13.83
N LYS A 293 -1.64 -15.73 -13.49
CA LYS A 293 -2.13 -14.67 -14.39
C LYS A 293 -1.20 -14.45 -15.58
N LEU A 294 0.11 -14.56 -15.36
CA LEU A 294 1.14 -14.47 -16.40
C LEU A 294 1.32 -15.75 -17.23
N GLY A 295 0.45 -16.76 -17.04
CA GLY A 295 0.42 -17.96 -17.88
C GLY A 295 1.23 -19.16 -17.37
N HIS A 296 1.79 -19.11 -16.15
CA HIS A 296 2.55 -20.23 -15.60
C HIS A 296 1.63 -21.41 -15.21
N LYS A 297 1.68 -22.50 -15.98
CA LYS A 297 0.77 -23.67 -15.85
C LYS A 297 0.73 -24.26 -14.43
N LYS A 298 1.91 -24.56 -13.85
CA LYS A 298 2.01 -25.12 -12.50
C LYS A 298 1.49 -24.15 -11.43
N ALA A 299 1.65 -22.84 -11.63
CA ALA A 299 1.15 -21.86 -10.68
C ALA A 299 -0.38 -21.82 -10.70
N ARG A 300 -0.99 -21.94 -11.89
CA ARG A 300 -2.45 -22.03 -12.06
C ARG A 300 -3.03 -23.27 -11.40
N GLU A 301 -2.36 -24.42 -11.51
CA GLU A 301 -2.76 -25.64 -10.82
C GLU A 301 -2.71 -25.49 -9.30
N ILE A 302 -1.65 -24.86 -8.78
CA ILE A 302 -1.48 -24.62 -7.34
C ILE A 302 -2.51 -23.60 -6.82
N ILE A 303 -2.75 -22.50 -7.55
CA ILE A 303 -3.79 -21.50 -7.23
C ILE A 303 -5.19 -22.07 -7.32
N GLY A 304 -5.46 -22.99 -8.25
CA GLY A 304 -6.72 -23.71 -8.33
C GLY A 304 -7.00 -24.59 -7.10
N LYS A 305 -5.95 -25.00 -6.37
CA LYS A 305 -6.05 -25.75 -5.11
C LYS A 305 -6.18 -24.85 -3.88
N PHE A 306 -5.89 -23.55 -3.99
CA PHE A 306 -6.14 -22.60 -2.91
C PHE A 306 -7.63 -22.21 -2.87
N PRO A 307 -8.30 -22.28 -1.70
CA PRO A 307 -9.70 -21.91 -1.60
C PRO A 307 -9.88 -20.42 -1.97
N GLN A 308 -10.74 -20.14 -2.96
CA GLN A 308 -11.02 -18.76 -3.37
C GLN A 308 -11.84 -18.04 -2.30
N ILE A 309 -11.27 -17.01 -1.70
CA ILE A 309 -12.02 -16.04 -0.90
C ILE A 309 -12.79 -15.17 -1.91
N LYS A 310 -14.06 -15.49 -2.15
CA LYS A 310 -14.98 -14.62 -2.91
C LYS A 310 -15.14 -13.31 -2.15
N ILE A 311 -14.48 -12.25 -2.61
CA ILE A 311 -14.83 -10.89 -2.20
C ILE A 311 -16.17 -10.58 -2.86
N VAL A 312 -17.25 -10.65 -2.07
CA VAL A 312 -18.57 -10.19 -2.48
C VAL A 312 -18.47 -8.68 -2.65
N LYS A 313 -18.46 -8.21 -3.90
CA LYS A 313 -18.76 -6.81 -4.20
C LYS A 313 -20.25 -6.62 -3.97
N THR A 314 -20.63 -6.05 -2.82
CA THR A 314 -21.97 -5.52 -2.62
C THR A 314 -22.10 -4.23 -3.42
N ALA A 315 -22.90 -4.28 -4.48
CA ALA A 315 -23.45 -3.12 -5.15
C ALA A 315 -24.76 -2.75 -4.44
N SER A 316 -24.82 -1.52 -3.93
CA SER A 316 -26.03 -0.72 -3.72
C SER A 316 -25.60 0.67 -3.31
#